data_AF-A0A966PU87-F1
#
_entry.id   AF-A0A966PU87-F1
#
_cell.length_a   1.000
_cell.length_b   1.000
_cell.length_c   1.000
_cell.angle_alpha   90.00
_cell.angle_beta   90.00
_cell.angle_gamma   90.00
#
_symmetry.space_group_name_H-M   'P 1'
#
loop_
_entity.id
_entity.type
_entity.pdbx_description
1 polymer ?
#
loop_
_entity_poly.entity_id
_entity_poly.type
_entity_poly.pdbx_seq_one_letter_code
_entity_poly.pdbx_strand_id
1 'polypeptide(L)'
;MLYDYKCEECSHEMNDVYQSIKDDSLKSCPSCGKDTLYRVIYGGLGSFMKDSKTIGQLADRNWSKMGHYQKSEIEHKSLENKTKDESLFSKSGNATKKEINKMTPEQKKKYIITGEK
;
A
#
# COMPACT_ATOMS: atom_id res chain seq x y z
N MET A 1 -20.47 -5.02 30.26
CA MET A 1 -19.21 -4.80 29.52
C MET A 1 -18.81 -3.35 29.73
N LEU A 2 -17.51 -3.07 29.69
CA LEU A 2 -17.01 -1.69 29.71
C LEU A 2 -16.89 -1.20 28.27
N TYR A 3 -17.41 -0.01 28.00
CA TYR A 3 -17.33 0.63 26.70
C TYR A 3 -16.81 2.05 26.85
N ASP A 4 -16.07 2.48 25.84
CA ASP A 4 -15.68 3.87 25.72
C ASP A 4 -16.66 4.60 24.80
N TYR A 5 -16.94 5.85 25.11
CA TYR A 5 -17.82 6.72 24.34
C TYR A 5 -17.11 8.04 24.05
N LYS A 6 -17.38 8.58 22.86
CA LYS A 6 -16.85 9.87 22.44
C LYS A 6 -17.98 10.72 21.88
N CYS A 7 -17.98 11.99 22.24
CA CYS A 7 -18.91 12.97 21.67
C CYS A 7 -18.30 13.63 20.44
N GLU A 8 -19.02 13.67 19.33
CA GLU A 8 -18.55 14.31 18.09
C GLU A 8 -18.43 15.84 18.23
N GLU A 9 -19.38 16.47 18.93
CA GLU A 9 -19.46 17.94 19.01
C GLU A 9 -18.43 18.56 19.96
N CYS A 10 -18.34 18.06 21.20
CA CYS A 10 -17.48 18.64 22.23
C CYS A 10 -16.20 17.85 22.48
N SER A 11 -15.99 16.73 21.75
CA SER A 11 -14.84 15.84 21.93
C SER A 11 -14.67 15.28 23.35
N HIS A 12 -15.72 15.29 24.16
CA HIS A 12 -15.70 14.70 25.49
C HIS A 12 -15.61 13.17 25.38
N GLU A 13 -14.70 12.58 26.15
CA GLU A 13 -14.44 11.13 26.18
C GLU A 13 -14.89 10.56 27.52
N MET A 14 -15.67 9.48 27.48
CA MET A 14 -16.08 8.72 28.65
C MET A 14 -15.51 7.32 28.52
N ASN A 15 -14.61 6.97 29.43
CA ASN A 15 -13.95 5.66 29.43
C ASN A 15 -14.60 4.76 30.49
N ASP A 16 -14.54 3.45 30.26
CA ASP A 16 -14.99 2.44 31.22
C ASP A 16 -16.47 2.55 31.64
N VAL A 17 -17.36 2.89 30.70
CA VAL A 17 -18.80 2.96 30.96
C VAL A 17 -19.37 1.54 31.04
N TYR A 18 -19.87 1.15 32.21
CA TYR A 18 -20.52 -0.15 32.39
C TYR A 18 -21.89 -0.18 31.72
N GLN A 19 -22.04 -1.03 30.71
CA GLN A 19 -23.30 -1.22 29.99
C GLN A 19 -23.54 -2.69 29.64
N SER A 20 -24.81 -3.13 29.62
CA SER A 20 -25.16 -4.42 29.06
C SER A 20 -24.99 -4.43 27.54
N ILE A 21 -24.67 -5.59 26.98
CA ILE A 21 -24.59 -5.78 25.51
C ILE A 21 -25.98 -5.63 24.88
N LYS A 22 -27.03 -5.97 25.64
CA LYS A 22 -28.42 -5.95 25.16
C LYS A 22 -29.04 -4.57 25.19
N ASP A 23 -28.42 -3.60 25.86
CA ASP A 23 -28.95 -2.26 25.99
C ASP A 23 -28.54 -1.41 24.77
N ASP A 24 -29.43 -0.51 24.37
CA ASP A 24 -29.16 0.46 23.30
C ASP A 24 -28.00 1.39 23.66
N SER A 25 -27.21 1.81 22.67
CA SER A 25 -26.08 2.71 22.89
C SER A 25 -26.52 4.06 23.48
N LEU A 26 -25.74 4.59 24.42
CA LEU A 26 -25.94 5.94 24.97
C LEU A 26 -25.73 6.99 23.87
N LYS A 27 -26.69 7.89 23.70
CA LYS A 27 -26.65 8.96 22.69
C LYS A 27 -26.39 10.35 23.28
N SER A 28 -26.80 10.58 24.52
CA SER A 28 -26.74 11.88 25.17
C SER A 28 -25.39 12.13 25.82
N CYS A 29 -24.75 13.25 25.49
CA CYS A 29 -23.48 13.65 26.10
C CYS A 29 -23.70 14.44 27.41
N PRO A 30 -23.09 14.04 28.54
CA PRO A 30 -23.25 14.75 29.81
C PRO A 30 -22.57 16.14 29.85
N SER A 31 -21.63 16.39 28.94
CA SER A 31 -20.88 17.66 28.90
C SER A 31 -21.61 18.76 28.11
N CYS A 32 -22.25 18.42 26.98
CA CYS A 32 -22.90 19.40 26.10
C CYS A 32 -24.43 19.23 25.99
N GLY A 33 -24.99 18.13 26.51
CA GLY A 33 -26.42 17.82 26.46
C GLY A 33 -26.97 17.46 25.08
N LYS A 34 -26.11 17.36 24.05
CA LYS A 34 -26.51 16.97 22.68
C LYS A 34 -26.46 15.45 22.50
N ASP A 35 -27.30 14.95 21.60
CA ASP A 35 -27.40 13.52 21.26
C ASP A 35 -26.37 13.10 20.19
N THR A 36 -25.10 13.47 20.39
CA THR A 36 -23.98 13.21 19.47
C THR A 36 -22.93 12.28 20.07
N LEU A 37 -23.29 11.54 21.11
CA LEU A 37 -22.42 10.57 21.76
C LEU A 37 -22.46 9.24 20.98
N TYR A 38 -21.29 8.68 20.67
CA TYR A 38 -21.17 7.40 20.00
C TYR A 38 -20.18 6.48 20.73
N ARG A 39 -20.43 5.17 20.64
CA ARG A 39 -19.58 4.14 21.25
C ARG A 39 -18.31 3.97 20.41
N VAL A 40 -17.16 4.06 21.04
CA VAL A 40 -15.86 3.82 20.41
C VAL A 40 -15.60 2.32 20.40
N ILE A 41 -15.44 1.76 19.20
CA ILE A 41 -15.09 0.35 19.00
C ILE A 41 -13.63 0.30 18.60
N TYR A 42 -12.76 -0.10 19.52
CA TYR A 42 -11.37 -0.38 19.18
C TYR A 42 -11.30 -1.73 18.47
N GLY A 43 -10.82 -1.74 17.22
CA GLY A 43 -10.78 -2.93 16.38
C GLY A 43 -9.85 -4.06 16.85
N GLY A 44 -9.11 -3.87 17.96
CA GLY A 44 -8.12 -4.81 18.46
C GLY A 44 -7.04 -5.19 17.43
N LEU A 45 -6.06 -5.99 17.85
CA LEU A 45 -5.13 -6.67 16.94
C LEU A 45 -5.86 -7.85 16.26
N GLY A 46 -6.77 -7.57 15.34
CA GLY A 46 -7.52 -8.64 14.67
C GLY A 46 -8.65 -8.22 13.73
N SER A 47 -8.80 -6.94 13.42
CA SER A 47 -9.80 -6.49 12.45
C SER A 47 -9.38 -6.83 11.03
N PHE A 48 -9.97 -7.88 10.46
CA PHE A 48 -9.76 -8.30 9.07
C PHE A 48 -11.09 -8.30 8.31
N MET A 49 -11.08 -7.75 7.09
CA MET A 49 -12.22 -7.83 6.17
C MET A 49 -12.10 -9.11 5.33
N LYS A 50 -13.04 -10.04 5.49
CA LYS A 50 -13.00 -11.39 4.88
C LYS A 50 -13.17 -11.38 3.35
N ASP A 51 -13.87 -10.40 2.80
CA ASP A 51 -14.36 -10.41 1.40
C ASP A 51 -14.05 -9.15 0.59
N SER A 52 -13.00 -8.40 0.93
CA SER A 52 -12.57 -7.29 0.09
C SER A 52 -12.05 -7.79 -1.27
N LYS A 53 -12.45 -7.10 -2.35
CA LYS A 53 -12.14 -7.44 -3.76
C LYS A 53 -11.08 -6.50 -4.35
N THR A 54 -10.18 -5.96 -3.53
CA THR A 54 -9.14 -5.07 -4.04
C THR A 54 -8.22 -5.84 -4.99
N ILE A 55 -7.65 -5.14 -5.98
CA ILE A 55 -6.75 -5.76 -6.97
C ILE A 55 -5.58 -6.46 -6.25
N GLY A 56 -5.03 -5.85 -5.21
CA GLY A 56 -3.95 -6.43 -4.40
C GLY A 56 -4.35 -7.75 -3.74
N GLN A 57 -5.48 -7.80 -3.05
CA GLN A 57 -5.92 -9.04 -2.40
C GLN A 57 -6.32 -10.14 -3.39
N LEU A 58 -6.86 -9.78 -4.55
CA LEU A 58 -7.10 -10.73 -5.63
C LEU A 58 -5.78 -11.30 -6.16
N ALA A 59 -4.76 -10.45 -6.33
CA ALA A 59 -3.42 -10.87 -6.71
C ALA A 59 -2.79 -11.78 -5.65
N ASP A 60 -2.87 -11.43 -4.36
CA ASP A 60 -2.37 -12.24 -3.25
C ASP A 60 -3.06 -13.60 -3.20
N ARG A 61 -4.38 -13.64 -3.35
CA ARG A 61 -5.15 -14.88 -3.38
C ARG A 61 -4.76 -15.76 -4.57
N ASN A 62 -4.57 -15.15 -5.75
CA ASN A 62 -4.13 -15.85 -6.95
C ASN A 62 -2.70 -16.39 -6.77
N TRP A 63 -1.81 -15.59 -6.18
CA TRP A 63 -0.44 -15.97 -5.87
C TRP A 63 -0.39 -17.12 -4.85
N SER A 64 -1.14 -17.04 -3.75
CA SER A 64 -1.20 -18.12 -2.75
C SER A 64 -1.70 -19.44 -3.35
N LYS A 65 -2.66 -19.39 -4.28
CA LYS A 65 -3.19 -20.57 -4.98
C LYS A 65 -2.29 -21.12 -6.09
N MET A 66 -1.26 -20.37 -6.49
CA MET A 66 -0.38 -20.77 -7.58
C MET A 66 0.63 -21.85 -7.16
N GLY A 67 0.90 -22.80 -8.06
CA GLY A 67 1.86 -23.88 -7.83
C GLY A 67 3.31 -23.37 -7.79
N HIS A 68 4.21 -24.13 -7.15
CA HIS A 68 5.62 -23.74 -6.97
C HIS A 68 6.34 -23.45 -8.30
N TYR A 69 6.14 -24.30 -9.32
CA TYR A 69 6.75 -24.11 -10.65
C TYR A 69 6.26 -22.82 -11.33
N GLN A 70 4.96 -22.55 -11.31
CA GLN A 70 4.39 -21.34 -11.90
C GLN A 70 4.91 -20.06 -11.23
N LYS A 71 5.10 -20.08 -9.90
CA LYS A 71 5.72 -18.96 -9.17
C LYS A 71 7.16 -18.72 -9.63
N SER A 72 7.95 -19.79 -9.73
CA SER A 72 9.34 -19.73 -10.18
C SER A 72 9.46 -19.18 -11.61
N GLU A 73 8.60 -19.61 -12.53
CA GLU A 73 8.57 -19.09 -13.90
C GLU A 73 8.26 -17.59 -13.96
N ILE A 74 7.29 -17.11 -13.17
CA ILE A 74 6.93 -15.69 -13.11
C ILE A 74 8.07 -14.86 -12.52
N GLU A 75 8.74 -15.35 -11.47
CA GLU A 75 9.90 -14.69 -10.86
C GLU A 75 11.06 -14.60 -11.86
N HIS A 76 11.40 -15.69 -12.55
CA HIS A 76 12.42 -15.69 -13.60
C HIS A 76 12.08 -14.70 -14.72
N LYS A 77 10.82 -14.69 -15.17
CA LYS A 77 10.36 -13.77 -16.22
C LYS A 77 10.38 -12.30 -15.77
N SER A 78 10.09 -12.04 -14.50
CA SER A 78 10.19 -10.70 -13.90
C SER A 78 11.64 -10.21 -13.86
N LEU A 79 12.58 -11.10 -13.49
CA LEU A 79 14.02 -10.82 -13.48
C LEU A 79 14.57 -10.59 -14.89
N GLU A 80 14.14 -11.39 -15.87
CA GLU A 80 14.50 -11.19 -17.28
C GLU A 80 13.96 -9.87 -17.87
N ASN A 81 12.76 -9.46 -17.48
CA ASN A 81 12.20 -8.18 -17.93
C ASN A 81 12.92 -6.99 -17.29
N LYS A 82 13.39 -7.12 -16.04
CA LYS A 82 14.25 -6.11 -15.39
C LYS A 82 15.62 -5.98 -16.05
N THR A 83 16.19 -7.06 -16.60
CA THR A 83 17.46 -7.01 -17.35
C THR A 83 17.29 -6.54 -18.79
N LYS A 84 16.08 -6.69 -19.37
CA LYS A 84 15.71 -6.16 -20.70
C LYS A 84 15.23 -4.71 -20.67
N ASP A 85 14.94 -4.13 -19.51
CA ASP A 85 14.84 -2.67 -19.32
C ASP A 85 16.25 -2.06 -19.34
N GLU A 86 16.97 -2.34 -20.44
CA GLU A 86 18.20 -1.69 -20.80
C GLU A 86 17.90 -0.23 -21.09
N SER A 87 18.02 0.59 -20.05
CA SER A 87 18.25 2.04 -20.12
C SER A 87 17.19 2.82 -20.93
N LEU A 88 16.50 3.73 -20.26
CA LEU A 88 15.78 4.86 -20.88
C LEU A 88 16.62 5.63 -21.94
N PHE A 89 17.95 5.44 -21.95
CA PHE A 89 18.92 5.98 -22.90
C PHE A 89 18.94 5.33 -24.29
N SER A 90 18.31 4.16 -24.49
CA SER A 90 18.41 3.41 -25.74
C SER A 90 17.47 3.89 -26.86
N LYS A 91 16.53 4.82 -26.57
CA LYS A 91 15.57 5.34 -27.57
C LYS A 91 15.88 6.75 -28.08
N SER A 92 16.84 7.47 -27.52
CA SER A 92 17.07 8.89 -27.80
C SER A 92 18.47 9.26 -28.29
N GLY A 93 19.39 8.30 -28.42
CA GLY A 93 20.78 8.55 -28.80
C GLY A 93 21.15 8.00 -30.18
N ASN A 94 21.97 8.75 -30.94
CA ASN A 94 22.42 8.35 -32.27
C ASN A 94 23.49 7.23 -32.25
N ALA A 95 24.01 6.84 -31.07
CA ALA A 95 25.02 5.80 -30.91
C ALA A 95 24.45 4.42 -30.56
N THR A 96 24.95 3.41 -31.24
CA THR A 96 24.66 2.01 -31.00
C THR A 96 25.42 1.49 -29.76
N LYS A 97 24.91 0.44 -29.11
CA LYS A 97 25.56 -0.17 -27.93
C LYS A 97 27.00 -0.61 -28.19
N LYS A 98 27.31 -1.05 -29.41
CA LYS A 98 28.68 -1.45 -29.81
C LYS A 98 29.64 -0.27 -29.87
N GLU A 99 29.17 0.92 -30.25
CA GLU A 99 29.97 2.15 -30.27
C GLU A 99 30.19 2.67 -28.85
N ILE A 100 29.15 2.69 -28.01
CA ILE A 100 29.24 3.12 -26.62
C ILE A 100 30.22 2.24 -25.83
N ASN A 101 30.23 0.93 -26.06
CA ASN A 101 31.16 0.03 -25.37
C ASN A 101 32.62 0.22 -25.77
N LYS A 102 32.90 0.81 -26.95
CA LYS A 102 34.25 1.14 -27.41
C LYS A 102 34.75 2.50 -26.91
N MET A 103 33.87 3.34 -26.36
CA MET A 103 34.23 4.64 -25.81
C MET A 103 34.96 4.52 -24.47
N THR A 104 35.87 5.45 -24.21
CA THR A 104 36.49 5.63 -22.90
C THR A 104 35.47 6.13 -21.87
N PRO A 105 35.73 5.98 -20.56
CA PRO A 105 34.83 6.48 -19.52
C PRO A 105 34.50 7.97 -19.63
N GLU A 106 35.44 8.78 -20.13
CA GLU A 106 35.27 10.22 -20.35
C GLU A 106 34.39 10.51 -21.58
N GLN A 107 34.59 9.77 -22.67
CA GLN A 107 33.75 9.85 -23.86
C GLN A 107 32.30 9.43 -23.57
N LYS A 108 32.10 8.41 -22.74
CA LYS A 108 30.76 8.01 -22.27
C LYS A 108 30.08 9.14 -21.50
N LYS A 109 30.81 9.83 -20.61
CA LYS A 109 30.28 11.01 -19.88
C LYS A 109 29.91 12.13 -20.84
N LYS A 110 30.77 12.44 -21.81
CA LYS A 110 30.50 13.47 -22.83
C LYS A 110 29.25 13.14 -23.64
N TYR A 111 29.10 11.89 -24.08
CA TYR A 111 27.94 11.41 -24.83
C TYR A 111 26.64 11.51 -24.01
N ILE A 112 26.67 11.20 -22.71
CA ILE A 112 25.50 11.36 -21.82
C ILE A 112 25.06 12.83 -21.72
N ILE A 113 26.01 13.77 -21.75
CA ILE A 113 25.75 15.22 -21.59
C ILE A 113 25.34 15.87 -22.92
N THR A 114 25.98 15.50 -24.02
CA THR A 114 25.89 16.20 -25.32
C THR A 114 25.11 15.44 -26.39
N GLY A 115 25.00 14.11 -26.27
CA GLY A 115 24.40 13.25 -27.30
C GLY A 115 25.25 13.05 -28.56
N GLU A 116 26.46 13.60 -28.60
CA GLU A 116 27.39 13.52 -29.73
C GLU A 116 28.38 12.36 -29.58
N LYS A 117 28.59 11.59 -30.66
CA LYS A 117 29.49 10.43 -30.71
C LYS A 117 30.96 10.79 -30.52
#